data_AF-A0A401W8Z8-F1
#
_entry.id   AF-A0A401W8Z8-F1
#
_cell.length_a   1.000
_cell.length_b   1.000
_cell.length_c   1.000
_cell.angle_alpha   90.00
_cell.angle_beta   90.00
_cell.angle_gamma   90.00
#
_symmetry.space_group_name_H-M   'P 1'
#
loop_
_entity.id
_entity.type
_entity.pdbx_description
1 polymer ?
#
loop_
_entity_poly.entity_id
_entity_poly.type
_entity_poly.pdbx_seq_one_letter_code
_entity_poly.pdbx_strand_id
1 'polypeptide(L)'
;MSRTRSAAASAAATAPAVDRRAFLAATGAVGATTAFALAYGAGGAGPSAGPDVVTGAVPLVAPEPVAAPPVPRVPYTEGTTLASVATPGGAATGYRRLAEGPGWDRVVRRDLAATRPGRDDRRTVLAAFVQLTDLHVVDVQHPLRYEYLRVRSAGAWRPQEALSVAGAVSLVERVNSLPGGPATGAPLSFAMTTGDNTDNNSSIELDWYLTALSGGRITPNSGDPRHYEGVQNSGHPLYWQPDSALRDADKLRGFPGIPGFLEAATRTVTSPGLHLPWYSTVGNHDSLPAGCCAPDDPFLAEVATGGRKLELLPADEAIRAFLAVRHGSGSARREFADLLKAHGKRARSVTPDERRVPFTRPAYLRAHLDPRHTGPGPHGHGYTADDLDADRLYYTFRIAEDVVGISLDTTDPGGHHTGSVGSGQLRWLDRTLRAHAYEHVLVFSHHTSTSMDNTLPDPSRPAERRHGGPELVGLLSRHRNVLAWINGHSHRNLVTPHGTFWEVTTASHIDFPQLARVVEVTDNRDGTLSLFTTLVESHAPHRTDFGDLSQRGLAALYRELSCNAPGARSDLAGDPGDRNTELLLRRR
;
A
#
# COMPACT_ATOMS: atom_id res chain seq x y z
N MET A 1 0.01 -25.66 -67.73
CA MET A 1 0.79 -26.73 -68.38
C MET A 1 2.28 -26.40 -68.26
N SER A 2 3.10 -27.45 -68.18
CA SER A 2 4.57 -27.49 -68.09
C SER A 2 5.22 -27.48 -66.70
N ARG A 3 6.24 -28.35 -66.59
CA ARG A 3 6.96 -28.84 -65.41
C ARG A 3 8.15 -27.95 -65.07
N THR A 4 8.58 -27.94 -63.80
CA THR A 4 9.96 -28.17 -63.32
C THR A 4 10.02 -28.03 -61.79
N ARG A 5 10.57 -29.01 -61.07
CA ARG A 5 10.97 -28.91 -59.65
C ARG A 5 12.29 -29.66 -59.47
N SER A 6 13.23 -29.04 -58.74
CA SER A 6 14.48 -29.62 -58.25
C SER A 6 14.76 -29.14 -56.82
N ALA A 7 15.20 -30.11 -55.99
CA ALA A 7 16.05 -30.14 -54.77
C ALA A 7 16.04 -28.97 -53.75
N ALA A 8 15.70 -29.21 -52.47
CA ALA A 8 16.55 -29.57 -51.30
C ALA A 8 16.97 -28.31 -50.48
N ALA A 9 17.03 -28.21 -49.14
CA ALA A 9 17.06 -29.13 -48.00
C ALA A 9 16.66 -28.39 -46.68
N SER A 10 16.71 -29.12 -45.54
CA SER A 10 16.65 -28.70 -44.10
C SER A 10 15.30 -29.00 -43.42
N ALA A 11 15.12 -30.16 -42.77
CA ALA A 11 15.60 -30.63 -41.45
C ALA A 11 14.49 -30.53 -40.39
N ALA A 12 13.92 -31.69 -40.04
CA ALA A 12 13.03 -31.89 -38.91
C ALA A 12 13.31 -33.28 -38.29
N ALA A 13 13.42 -33.34 -36.96
CA ALA A 13 13.35 -34.55 -36.13
C ALA A 13 12.90 -34.11 -34.72
N THR A 14 11.62 -34.24 -34.35
CA THR A 14 10.97 -35.36 -33.63
C THR A 14 11.66 -35.79 -32.34
N ALA A 15 10.97 -35.50 -31.23
CA ALA A 15 11.28 -35.91 -29.86
C ALA A 15 11.06 -37.42 -29.63
N PRO A 16 11.77 -38.05 -28.67
CA PRO A 16 11.40 -39.35 -28.13
C PRO A 16 10.78 -39.27 -26.73
N ALA A 17 9.88 -40.21 -26.49
CA ALA A 17 9.17 -40.48 -25.24
C ALA A 17 10.10 -40.97 -24.12
N VAL A 18 9.76 -40.64 -22.87
CA VAL A 18 10.47 -41.10 -21.66
C VAL A 18 9.83 -42.38 -21.14
N ASP A 19 10.62 -43.46 -21.17
CA ASP A 19 10.28 -44.80 -20.69
C ASP A 19 10.54 -44.92 -19.17
N ARG A 20 9.53 -45.40 -18.45
CA ARG A 20 9.50 -45.59 -16.99
C ARG A 20 10.04 -46.97 -16.62
N ARG A 21 11.33 -47.26 -16.82
CA ARG A 21 11.98 -48.48 -16.26
C ARG A 21 13.50 -48.55 -16.49
N ALA A 22 14.26 -47.56 -16.02
CA ALA A 22 15.70 -47.73 -15.76
C ALA A 22 16.30 -46.51 -15.06
N PHE A 23 16.32 -46.49 -13.72
CA PHE A 23 17.51 -46.09 -12.93
C PHE A 23 17.27 -46.27 -11.42
N LEU A 24 17.40 -47.50 -10.94
CA LEU A 24 17.60 -47.86 -9.53
C LEU A 24 18.62 -49.00 -9.51
N ALA A 25 19.85 -48.72 -9.07
CA ALA A 25 20.71 -49.61 -8.26
C ALA A 25 22.16 -49.09 -8.17
N ALA A 26 22.60 -48.78 -6.93
CA ALA A 26 23.96 -48.89 -6.32
C ALA A 26 24.10 -47.81 -5.21
N THR A 27 23.73 -48.03 -3.92
CA THR A 27 24.57 -48.53 -2.79
C THR A 27 26.07 -48.13 -2.85
N GLY A 28 26.74 -47.57 -1.81
CA GLY A 28 26.42 -47.23 -0.42
C GLY A 28 27.67 -46.72 0.37
N ALA A 29 27.46 -46.37 1.65
CA ALA A 29 28.40 -46.08 2.77
C ALA A 29 29.25 -44.79 2.70
N VAL A 30 29.38 -43.90 3.71
CA VAL A 30 29.79 -44.00 5.14
C VAL A 30 29.24 -42.73 5.86
N GLY A 31 28.88 -42.60 7.14
CA GLY A 31 28.96 -43.44 8.35
C GLY A 31 28.24 -42.69 9.51
N ALA A 32 27.79 -43.46 10.50
CA ALA A 32 26.96 -43.03 11.62
C ALA A 32 27.78 -42.64 12.86
N THR A 33 27.21 -41.77 13.71
CA THR A 33 27.36 -41.86 15.18
C THR A 33 26.04 -41.53 15.86
N THR A 34 25.44 -42.56 16.47
CA THR A 34 24.31 -42.52 17.38
C THR A 34 24.82 -42.40 18.81
N ALA A 35 24.13 -41.66 19.68
CA ALA A 35 24.17 -41.90 21.12
C ALA A 35 22.78 -41.64 21.72
N PHE A 36 22.13 -42.74 22.07
CA PHE A 36 20.94 -42.83 22.92
C PHE A 36 21.40 -42.85 24.39
N ALA A 37 20.74 -42.12 25.27
CA ALA A 37 20.76 -42.40 26.71
C ALA A 37 19.36 -42.15 27.30
N LEU A 38 18.67 -43.25 27.62
CA LEU A 38 17.55 -43.27 28.56
C LEU A 38 18.09 -43.18 29.99
N ALA A 39 17.48 -42.36 30.84
CA ALA A 39 17.45 -42.57 32.28
C ALA A 39 16.12 -42.09 32.86
N TYR A 40 15.44 -42.98 33.56
CA TYR A 40 14.20 -42.79 34.31
C TYR A 40 14.39 -41.85 35.52
N GLY A 41 13.36 -41.07 35.85
CA GLY A 41 13.24 -40.38 37.13
C GLY A 41 11.91 -39.63 37.27
N ALA A 42 10.97 -40.21 38.02
CA ALA A 42 9.68 -39.60 38.35
C ALA A 42 9.81 -38.58 39.50
N GLY A 43 9.08 -37.45 39.44
CA GLY A 43 8.86 -36.59 40.60
C GLY A 43 8.45 -35.14 40.32
N GLY A 44 7.14 -34.84 40.47
CA GLY A 44 6.56 -33.68 41.18
C GLY A 44 6.99 -32.22 40.91
N ALA A 45 6.01 -31.46 40.39
CA ALA A 45 5.56 -30.11 40.79
C ALA A 45 6.46 -28.85 40.65
N GLY A 46 5.93 -27.83 39.93
CA GLY A 46 6.22 -26.40 40.12
C GLY A 46 6.51 -25.63 38.82
N PRO A 47 5.91 -24.44 38.56
CA PRO A 47 6.14 -23.69 37.33
C PRO A 47 7.47 -22.93 37.42
N SER A 48 8.45 -23.28 36.59
CA SER A 48 9.70 -22.52 36.46
C SER A 48 9.56 -21.47 35.35
N ALA A 49 9.72 -20.20 35.74
CA ALA A 49 9.89 -19.08 34.83
C ALA A 49 11.01 -19.36 33.81
N GLY A 50 10.69 -19.23 32.52
CA GLY A 50 11.68 -19.29 31.44
C GLY A 50 12.56 -18.03 31.43
N PRO A 51 13.83 -18.12 31.00
CA PRO A 51 14.78 -17.03 31.10
C PRO A 51 14.44 -15.91 30.09
N ASP A 52 14.60 -14.67 30.52
CA ASP A 52 14.70 -13.50 29.65
C ASP A 52 15.86 -13.71 28.65
N VAL A 53 15.52 -14.02 27.41
CA VAL A 53 16.48 -13.96 26.31
C VAL A 53 16.68 -12.49 25.98
N VAL A 54 17.78 -11.94 26.48
CA VAL A 54 18.37 -10.70 25.98
C VAL A 54 18.80 -10.96 24.54
N THR A 55 17.94 -10.63 23.58
CA THR A 55 18.30 -10.55 22.17
C THR A 55 19.27 -9.38 22.01
N GLY A 56 20.58 -9.66 21.94
CA GLY A 56 21.57 -8.69 21.49
C GLY A 56 21.17 -8.20 20.11
N ALA A 57 21.13 -6.88 19.94
CA ALA A 57 20.83 -6.25 18.66
C ALA A 57 21.83 -6.74 17.60
N VAL A 58 21.31 -7.44 16.59
CA VAL A 58 22.05 -7.69 15.36
C VAL A 58 22.32 -6.31 14.72
N PRO A 59 23.55 -5.98 14.31
CA PRO A 59 23.81 -4.72 13.63
C PRO A 59 23.02 -4.73 12.32
N LEU A 60 22.02 -3.84 12.21
CA LEU A 60 21.39 -3.50 10.93
C LEU A 60 22.50 -3.02 10.00
N VAL A 61 22.83 -3.81 8.98
CA VAL A 61 23.70 -3.35 7.90
C VAL A 61 22.91 -2.27 7.17
N ALA A 62 23.25 -1.01 7.44
CA ALA A 62 22.66 0.13 6.77
C ALA A 62 22.91 0.00 5.27
N PRO A 63 21.97 0.44 4.40
CA PRO A 63 22.35 0.78 3.04
C PRO A 63 23.50 1.79 3.12
N GLU A 64 24.54 1.61 2.31
CA GLU A 64 25.63 2.60 2.27
C GLU A 64 25.02 3.99 2.05
N PRO A 65 25.43 5.01 2.83
CA PRO A 65 25.02 6.37 2.58
C PRO A 65 25.38 6.67 1.13
N VAL A 66 24.38 6.96 0.29
CA VAL A 66 24.65 7.50 -1.04
C VAL A 66 25.37 8.82 -0.77
N ALA A 67 26.69 8.84 -0.99
CA ALA A 67 27.48 10.05 -0.90
C ALA A 67 26.90 11.02 -1.93
N ALA A 68 26.09 11.97 -1.46
CA ALA A 68 25.51 12.99 -2.29
C ALA A 68 26.65 13.74 -2.98
N PRO A 69 26.72 13.77 -4.33
CA PRO A 69 27.65 14.65 -4.99
C PRO A 69 27.38 16.09 -4.53
N PRO A 70 28.42 16.93 -4.34
CA PRO A 70 28.25 18.30 -3.92
C PRO A 70 27.67 19.10 -5.09
N VAL A 71 26.35 19.07 -5.25
CA VAL A 71 25.66 20.03 -6.08
C VAL A 71 24.85 20.92 -5.14
N PRO A 72 25.14 22.23 -5.06
CA PRO A 72 24.18 23.14 -4.48
C PRO A 72 22.97 23.12 -5.41
N ARG A 73 21.82 22.58 -4.99
CA ARG A 73 20.61 22.62 -5.81
C ARG A 73 19.55 23.47 -5.15
N VAL A 74 19.30 24.58 -5.82
CA VAL A 74 18.30 25.60 -5.51
C VAL A 74 16.92 24.92 -5.33
N PRO A 75 16.07 25.39 -4.40
CA PRO A 75 14.69 24.96 -4.31
C PRO A 75 14.01 24.97 -5.69
N TYR A 76 13.20 23.97 -5.98
CA TYR A 76 12.51 23.83 -7.26
C TYR A 76 11.03 23.50 -7.05
N THR A 77 10.22 23.74 -8.08
CA THR A 77 8.77 23.49 -8.04
C THR A 77 8.30 22.49 -9.09
N GLU A 78 9.02 22.35 -10.20
CA GLU A 78 8.67 21.44 -11.30
C GLU A 78 8.49 19.99 -10.82
N GLY A 79 7.49 19.29 -11.37
CA GLY A 79 7.19 17.93 -10.94
C GLY A 79 6.53 17.83 -9.55
N THR A 80 6.12 18.95 -8.95
CA THR A 80 5.42 18.97 -7.66
C THR A 80 4.16 19.82 -7.73
N THR A 81 3.32 19.69 -6.70
CA THR A 81 2.13 20.54 -6.54
C THR A 81 2.47 22.01 -6.27
N LEU A 82 3.74 22.38 -6.03
CA LEU A 82 4.17 23.78 -5.97
C LEU A 82 4.11 24.46 -7.34
N ALA A 83 4.33 23.72 -8.43
CA ALA A 83 4.27 24.26 -9.78
C ALA A 83 2.85 24.25 -10.33
N SER A 84 2.21 23.08 -10.32
CA SER A 84 0.85 22.90 -10.84
C SER A 84 0.15 21.69 -10.25
N VAL A 85 -1.18 21.70 -10.35
CA VAL A 85 -2.07 20.66 -9.81
C VAL A 85 -3.13 20.32 -10.84
N ALA A 86 -3.49 19.04 -10.96
CA ALA A 86 -4.62 18.62 -11.78
C ALA A 86 -5.92 19.21 -11.22
N THR A 87 -6.54 20.12 -11.97
CA THR A 87 -7.70 20.89 -11.52
C THR A 87 -8.91 20.57 -12.38
N PRO A 88 -10.06 20.21 -11.79
CA PRO A 88 -11.29 20.00 -12.54
C PRO A 88 -11.80 21.32 -13.12
N GLY A 89 -11.99 21.34 -14.45
CA GLY A 89 -12.60 22.46 -15.16
C GLY A 89 -14.10 22.27 -15.42
N GLY A 90 -14.77 23.34 -15.87
CA GLY A 90 -16.19 23.33 -16.23
C GLY A 90 -17.14 23.57 -15.06
N ALA A 91 -18.42 23.30 -15.28
CA ALA A 91 -19.45 23.45 -14.25
C ALA A 91 -19.24 22.47 -13.09
N ALA A 92 -19.71 22.82 -11.89
CA ALA A 92 -19.64 21.96 -10.71
C ALA A 92 -20.54 20.70 -10.80
N THR A 93 -21.43 20.64 -11.80
CA THR A 93 -22.35 19.52 -12.03
C THR A 93 -21.95 18.73 -13.28
N GLY A 94 -22.12 17.41 -13.21
CA GLY A 94 -21.77 16.48 -14.29
C GLY A 94 -20.29 16.11 -14.32
N TYR A 95 -19.90 15.38 -15.37
CA TYR A 95 -18.52 14.93 -15.57
C TYR A 95 -17.58 16.10 -15.91
N ARG A 96 -16.51 16.24 -15.12
CA ARG A 96 -15.52 17.32 -15.22
C ARG A 96 -14.22 16.80 -15.79
N ARG A 97 -13.69 17.50 -16.79
CA ARG A 97 -12.37 17.23 -17.36
C ARG A 97 -11.29 17.83 -16.49
N LEU A 98 -10.19 17.12 -16.31
CA LEU A 98 -9.02 17.66 -15.63
C LEU A 98 -8.16 18.47 -16.61
N ALA A 99 -7.55 19.53 -16.09
CA ALA A 99 -6.58 20.35 -16.79
C ALA A 99 -5.49 20.76 -15.81
N GLU A 100 -4.41 21.35 -16.34
CA GLU A 100 -3.42 21.99 -15.48
C GLU A 100 -4.00 23.24 -14.82
N GLY A 101 -3.89 23.29 -13.50
CA GLY A 101 -4.27 24.44 -12.69
C GLY A 101 -3.10 24.95 -11.84
N PRO A 102 -3.33 26.04 -11.07
CA PRO A 102 -2.28 26.69 -10.31
C PRO A 102 -1.71 25.77 -9.23
N GLY A 103 -0.40 25.88 -9.00
CA GLY A 103 0.27 25.25 -7.87
C GLY A 103 -0.26 25.75 -6.52
N TRP A 104 0.05 25.00 -5.47
CA TRP A 104 -0.24 25.34 -4.09
C TRP A 104 1.00 25.88 -3.40
N ASP A 105 0.90 27.10 -2.86
CA ASP A 105 1.98 27.73 -2.11
C ASP A 105 2.39 26.92 -0.87
N ARG A 106 3.65 27.10 -0.48
CA ARG A 106 4.15 26.53 0.78
C ARG A 106 3.67 27.36 1.97
N VAL A 107 2.98 26.71 2.91
CA VAL A 107 2.52 27.31 4.17
C VAL A 107 3.51 27.00 5.30
N VAL A 108 3.98 28.02 6.00
CA VAL A 108 4.82 27.87 7.20
C VAL A 108 3.94 27.72 8.44
N ARG A 109 3.93 26.53 9.05
CA ARG A 109 3.20 26.20 10.28
C ARG A 109 4.08 26.42 11.51
N ARG A 110 3.62 27.31 12.41
CA ARG A 110 4.39 27.78 13.59
C ARG A 110 3.83 27.24 14.92
N ASP A 111 2.93 26.27 14.85
CA ASP A 111 2.15 25.77 15.98
C ASP A 111 3.05 25.21 17.09
N LEU A 112 4.18 24.57 16.75
CA LEU A 112 5.10 23.96 17.72
C LEU A 112 6.39 24.77 17.97
N ALA A 113 6.77 25.68 17.05
CA ALA A 113 7.91 26.58 17.21
C ALA A 113 7.81 27.82 16.31
N ALA A 114 8.43 28.92 16.75
CA ALA A 114 8.55 30.15 15.97
C ALA A 114 9.70 30.08 14.97
N THR A 115 9.54 30.72 13.82
CA THR A 115 10.60 30.92 12.83
C THR A 115 11.65 31.92 13.32
N ARG A 116 12.93 31.70 12.99
CA ARG A 116 14.00 32.69 13.22
C ARG A 116 14.59 33.22 11.88
N PRO A 117 15.12 34.45 11.86
CA PRO A 117 15.71 35.04 10.65
C PRO A 117 16.97 34.29 10.16
N GLY A 118 17.16 34.23 8.84
CA GLY A 118 18.33 33.61 8.20
C GLY A 118 18.41 32.09 8.32
N ARG A 119 17.31 31.41 8.69
CA ARG A 119 17.25 29.94 8.75
C ARG A 119 17.44 29.30 7.38
N ASP A 120 16.94 29.94 6.33
CA ASP A 120 17.03 29.44 4.97
C ASP A 120 18.49 29.37 4.50
N ASP A 121 19.33 30.31 4.95
CA ASP A 121 20.76 30.38 4.59
C ASP A 121 21.66 29.45 5.41
N ARG A 122 21.19 29.00 6.59
CA ARG A 122 22.00 28.24 7.55
C ARG A 122 21.62 26.77 7.65
N ARG A 123 20.43 26.39 7.19
CA ARG A 123 19.90 25.05 7.45
C ARG A 123 20.76 23.95 6.83
N THR A 124 20.84 22.83 7.54
CA THR A 124 21.50 21.61 7.08
C THR A 124 20.47 20.50 6.95
N VAL A 125 20.46 19.80 5.81
CA VAL A 125 19.54 18.70 5.58
C VAL A 125 19.98 17.48 6.39
N LEU A 126 19.04 16.86 7.09
CA LEU A 126 19.23 15.66 7.89
C LEU A 126 18.70 14.43 7.16
N ALA A 127 17.56 14.55 6.47
CA ALA A 127 16.96 13.48 5.69
C ALA A 127 16.06 14.03 4.59
N ALA A 128 15.94 13.32 3.47
CA ALA A 128 14.98 13.61 2.41
C ALA A 128 14.49 12.29 1.79
N PHE A 129 13.17 12.09 1.71
CA PHE A 129 12.55 10.84 1.25
C PHE A 129 11.14 11.06 0.72
N VAL A 130 10.57 10.03 0.10
CA VAL A 130 9.18 10.05 -0.41
C VAL A 130 8.30 9.11 0.40
N GLN A 131 7.11 9.56 0.78
CA GLN A 131 6.05 8.74 1.33
C GLN A 131 4.99 8.46 0.25
N LEU A 132 4.64 7.18 0.10
CA LEU A 132 3.51 6.66 -0.65
C LEU A 132 2.55 6.00 0.34
N THR A 133 1.25 6.01 0.09
CA THR A 133 0.28 5.35 0.97
C THR A 133 -0.99 5.01 0.23
N ASP A 134 -1.69 3.98 0.69
CA ASP A 134 -3.03 3.64 0.23
C ASP A 134 -3.06 3.55 -1.31
N LEU A 135 -2.11 2.78 -1.86
CA LEU A 135 -2.00 2.55 -3.31
C LEU A 135 -3.27 1.85 -3.81
N HIS A 136 -3.82 0.95 -2.99
CA HIS A 136 -4.91 0.04 -3.34
C HIS A 136 -4.72 -0.50 -4.76
N VAL A 137 -3.70 -1.31 -4.95
CA VAL A 137 -3.59 -2.11 -6.17
C VAL A 137 -4.71 -3.15 -6.12
N VAL A 138 -5.69 -3.00 -7.03
CA VAL A 138 -6.98 -3.72 -6.94
C VAL A 138 -7.11 -4.78 -8.04
N ASP A 139 -7.41 -6.02 -7.65
CA ASP A 139 -8.01 -7.00 -8.55
C ASP A 139 -9.53 -6.78 -8.63
N VAL A 140 -9.97 -5.98 -9.59
CA VAL A 140 -11.41 -5.66 -9.77
C VAL A 140 -12.26 -6.88 -10.17
N GLN A 141 -11.62 -7.97 -10.62
CA GLN A 141 -12.30 -9.20 -11.02
C GLN A 141 -12.44 -10.19 -9.84
N HIS A 142 -11.92 -9.82 -8.68
CA HIS A 142 -11.90 -10.65 -7.49
C HIS A 142 -13.33 -10.97 -6.97
N PRO A 143 -13.67 -12.24 -6.69
CA PRO A 143 -14.99 -12.64 -6.19
C PRO A 143 -15.41 -12.06 -4.83
N LEU A 144 -14.47 -11.78 -3.91
CA LEU A 144 -14.78 -11.20 -2.58
C LEU A 144 -15.06 -9.68 -2.60
N ARG A 145 -15.06 -9.05 -3.77
CA ARG A 145 -15.32 -7.62 -3.87
C ARG A 145 -16.75 -7.30 -3.44
N TYR A 146 -16.94 -6.27 -2.63
CA TYR A 146 -18.25 -5.85 -2.09
C TYR A 146 -18.98 -4.83 -2.98
N GLU A 147 -18.77 -4.91 -4.29
CA GLU A 147 -19.23 -3.91 -5.28
C GLU A 147 -20.76 -3.77 -5.29
N TYR A 148 -21.46 -4.86 -4.99
CA TYR A 148 -22.92 -4.90 -4.87
C TYR A 148 -23.47 -3.96 -3.78
N LEU A 149 -22.64 -3.51 -2.82
CA LEU A 149 -23.02 -2.49 -1.84
C LEU A 149 -23.20 -1.10 -2.47
N ARG A 150 -22.76 -0.92 -3.73
CA ARG A 150 -22.91 0.33 -4.49
C ARG A 150 -24.35 0.82 -4.59
N VAL A 151 -25.31 -0.11 -4.55
CA VAL A 151 -26.75 0.20 -4.54
C VAL A 151 -27.16 1.11 -3.36
N ARG A 152 -26.34 1.19 -2.30
CA ARG A 152 -26.56 2.05 -1.13
C ARG A 152 -25.40 3.00 -0.84
N SER A 153 -24.17 2.61 -1.12
CA SER A 153 -22.98 3.41 -0.88
C SER A 153 -22.21 3.57 -2.17
N ALA A 154 -22.33 4.73 -2.83
CA ALA A 154 -21.74 4.96 -4.14
C ALA A 154 -20.22 4.65 -4.20
N GLY A 155 -19.50 4.91 -3.10
CA GLY A 155 -18.07 4.65 -2.96
C GLY A 155 -17.68 3.19 -2.70
N ALA A 156 -18.62 2.26 -2.59
CA ALA A 156 -18.32 0.82 -2.46
C ALA A 156 -17.71 0.21 -3.73
N TRP A 157 -17.76 0.93 -4.84
CA TRP A 157 -17.09 0.60 -6.09
C TRP A 157 -16.81 1.87 -6.88
N ARG A 158 -15.61 2.00 -7.44
CA ARG A 158 -15.19 3.22 -8.14
C ARG A 158 -14.74 2.90 -9.58
N PRO A 159 -15.21 3.66 -10.60
CA PRO A 159 -14.92 3.38 -12.02
C PRO A 159 -13.43 3.24 -12.39
N GLN A 160 -12.56 3.93 -11.66
CA GLN A 160 -11.12 3.97 -11.93
C GLN A 160 -10.33 2.77 -11.40
N GLU A 161 -10.90 1.93 -10.54
CA GLU A 161 -10.14 0.89 -9.79
C GLU A 161 -9.40 -0.09 -10.72
N ALA A 162 -9.93 -0.36 -11.92
CA ALA A 162 -9.30 -1.21 -12.93
C ALA A 162 -7.97 -0.64 -13.47
N LEU A 163 -7.67 0.64 -13.22
CA LEU A 163 -6.45 1.31 -13.66
C LEU A 163 -5.45 1.52 -12.53
N SER A 164 -5.68 0.97 -11.33
CA SER A 164 -4.82 1.11 -10.15
C SER A 164 -3.35 0.77 -10.44
N VAL A 165 -3.08 -0.32 -11.17
CA VAL A 165 -1.70 -0.69 -11.57
C VAL A 165 -1.05 0.35 -12.49
N ALA A 166 -1.77 0.87 -13.50
CA ALA A 166 -1.24 1.92 -14.38
C ALA A 166 -0.99 3.22 -13.60
N GLY A 167 -1.87 3.54 -12.64
CA GLY A 167 -1.71 4.66 -11.72
C GLY A 167 -0.47 4.53 -10.84
N ALA A 168 -0.27 3.37 -10.21
CA ALA A 168 0.89 3.08 -9.37
C ALA A 168 2.20 3.16 -10.16
N VAL A 169 2.25 2.63 -11.38
CA VAL A 169 3.43 2.74 -12.24
C VAL A 169 3.73 4.20 -12.61
N SER A 170 2.71 4.99 -12.95
CA SER A 170 2.91 6.41 -13.23
C SER A 170 3.35 7.22 -12.01
N LEU A 171 2.99 6.78 -10.81
CA LEU A 171 3.51 7.36 -9.57
C LEU A 171 4.99 7.03 -9.37
N VAL A 172 5.40 5.78 -9.62
CA VAL A 172 6.82 5.38 -9.61
C VAL A 172 7.63 6.20 -10.62
N GLU A 173 7.11 6.39 -11.83
CA GLU A 173 7.71 7.27 -12.83
C GLU A 173 7.87 8.71 -12.31
N ARG A 174 6.89 9.24 -11.57
CA ARG A 174 7.01 10.57 -10.95
C ARG A 174 8.16 10.59 -9.97
N VAL A 175 8.20 9.64 -9.03
CA VAL A 175 9.22 9.60 -7.99
C VAL A 175 10.61 9.54 -8.61
N ASN A 176 10.81 8.70 -9.62
CA ASN A 176 12.08 8.58 -10.33
C ASN A 176 12.47 9.83 -11.13
N SER A 177 11.51 10.69 -11.49
CA SER A 177 11.77 11.94 -12.23
C SER A 177 12.19 13.11 -11.33
N LEU A 178 12.01 13.00 -10.01
CA LEU A 178 12.35 14.08 -9.09
C LEU A 178 13.88 14.24 -8.97
N PRO A 179 14.43 15.45 -9.15
CA PRO A 179 15.88 15.67 -9.05
C PRO A 179 16.43 15.68 -7.61
N GLY A 180 15.56 15.63 -6.60
CA GLY A 180 15.89 15.74 -5.17
C GLY A 180 14.68 16.19 -4.34
N GLY A 181 14.90 16.61 -3.10
CA GLY A 181 13.91 17.27 -2.25
C GLY A 181 13.52 18.66 -2.79
N PRO A 182 12.24 18.99 -2.99
CA PRO A 182 11.81 20.27 -3.55
C PRO A 182 12.21 21.51 -2.74
N ALA A 183 12.30 21.38 -1.41
CA ALA A 183 12.62 22.51 -0.53
C ALA A 183 14.13 22.79 -0.43
N THR A 184 14.97 21.76 -0.55
CA THR A 184 16.40 21.85 -0.25
C THR A 184 17.32 21.42 -1.39
N GLY A 185 16.78 20.75 -2.40
CA GLY A 185 17.53 20.13 -3.50
C GLY A 185 18.34 18.90 -3.09
N ALA A 186 18.27 18.46 -1.83
CA ALA A 186 19.03 17.29 -1.36
C ALA A 186 18.59 16.00 -2.05
N PRO A 187 19.50 15.04 -2.31
CA PRO A 187 19.10 13.76 -2.87
C PRO A 187 18.06 13.05 -2.01
N LEU A 188 17.07 12.45 -2.67
CA LEU A 188 16.13 11.55 -2.00
C LEU A 188 16.86 10.25 -1.67
N SER A 189 16.71 9.78 -0.44
CA SER A 189 17.48 8.64 0.10
C SER A 189 16.71 7.32 0.09
N PHE A 190 15.38 7.37 0.24
CA PHE A 190 14.50 6.21 0.16
C PHE A 190 13.05 6.61 -0.16
N ALA A 191 12.21 5.62 -0.43
CA ALA A 191 10.76 5.75 -0.41
C ALA A 191 10.16 4.88 0.71
N MET A 192 9.01 5.30 1.25
CA MET A 192 8.30 4.61 2.32
C MET A 192 6.85 4.39 1.93
N THR A 193 6.35 3.15 2.01
CA THR A 193 4.91 2.91 1.96
C THR A 193 4.33 2.85 3.37
N THR A 194 3.19 3.50 3.60
CA THR A 194 2.50 3.51 4.90
C THR A 194 1.22 2.67 4.88
N GLY A 195 1.22 1.53 4.19
CA GLY A 195 0.13 0.56 4.21
C GLY A 195 -0.95 0.77 3.14
N ASP A 196 -1.88 -0.18 3.11
CA ASP A 196 -2.97 -0.32 2.13
C ASP A 196 -2.44 -0.33 0.69
N ASN A 197 -1.42 -1.15 0.50
CA ASN A 197 -0.79 -1.32 -0.80
C ASN A 197 -1.63 -2.21 -1.72
N THR A 198 -2.27 -3.23 -1.15
CA THR A 198 -3.26 -4.11 -1.76
C THR A 198 -4.69 -3.69 -1.36
N ASP A 199 -5.74 -4.32 -1.91
CA ASP A 199 -7.14 -3.95 -1.64
C ASP A 199 -7.95 -5.08 -1.01
N ASN A 200 -7.78 -6.31 -1.48
CA ASN A 200 -8.55 -7.47 -1.04
C ASN A 200 -7.70 -8.48 -0.26
N ASN A 201 -6.49 -8.10 0.18
CA ASN A 201 -5.51 -9.00 0.78
C ASN A 201 -5.18 -10.20 -0.14
N SER A 202 -5.17 -9.98 -1.45
CA SER A 202 -5.01 -11.06 -2.43
C SER A 202 -3.55 -11.26 -2.86
N SER A 203 -3.12 -12.51 -3.03
CA SER A 203 -1.73 -12.85 -3.42
C SER A 203 -1.34 -12.26 -4.77
N ILE A 204 -2.29 -12.14 -5.72
CA ILE A 204 -2.04 -11.51 -7.02
C ILE A 204 -1.83 -9.99 -6.90
N GLU A 205 -2.59 -9.33 -6.02
CA GLU A 205 -2.43 -7.89 -5.75
C GLU A 205 -1.08 -7.61 -5.08
N LEU A 206 -0.66 -8.49 -4.17
CA LEU A 206 0.65 -8.41 -3.51
C LEU A 206 1.80 -8.53 -4.52
N ASP A 207 1.74 -9.48 -5.45
CA ASP A 207 2.72 -9.60 -6.54
C ASP A 207 2.75 -8.36 -7.43
N TRP A 208 1.58 -7.80 -7.77
CA TRP A 208 1.48 -6.56 -8.56
C TRP A 208 2.09 -5.37 -7.84
N TYR A 209 1.79 -5.19 -6.55
CA TYR A 209 2.35 -4.13 -5.71
C TYR A 209 3.87 -4.23 -5.65
N LEU A 210 4.40 -5.39 -5.29
CA LEU A 210 5.84 -5.60 -5.14
C LEU A 210 6.55 -5.43 -6.49
N THR A 211 5.98 -5.96 -7.57
CA THR A 211 6.52 -5.76 -8.93
C THR A 211 6.45 -4.30 -9.37
N ALA A 212 5.41 -3.54 -8.99
CA ALA A 212 5.29 -2.14 -9.35
C ALA A 212 6.42 -1.32 -8.72
N LEU A 213 6.73 -1.54 -7.45
CA LEU A 213 7.79 -0.81 -6.75
C LEU A 213 9.19 -1.32 -7.06
N SER A 214 9.35 -2.61 -7.38
CA SER A 214 10.66 -3.22 -7.62
C SER A 214 11.07 -3.23 -9.08
N GLY A 215 10.10 -3.03 -9.98
CA GLY A 215 10.27 -3.06 -11.43
C GLY A 215 9.93 -4.43 -12.01
N GLY A 216 9.40 -4.41 -13.24
CA GLY A 216 8.99 -5.64 -13.93
C GLY A 216 7.73 -5.47 -14.75
N ARG A 217 7.16 -6.61 -15.14
CA ARG A 217 5.96 -6.69 -15.98
C ARG A 217 4.78 -7.16 -15.14
N ILE A 218 3.67 -6.44 -15.20
CA ILE A 218 2.46 -6.72 -14.45
C ILE A 218 1.34 -6.92 -15.44
N THR A 219 0.63 -8.05 -15.37
CA THR A 219 -0.63 -8.23 -16.09
C THR A 219 -1.77 -8.07 -15.09
N PRO A 220 -2.46 -6.90 -15.04
CA PRO A 220 -3.58 -6.62 -14.15
C PRO A 220 -4.84 -7.39 -14.57
N ASN A 221 -4.73 -8.72 -14.63
CA ASN A 221 -5.79 -9.63 -15.04
C ASN A 221 -5.77 -10.90 -14.18
N SER A 222 -6.92 -11.25 -13.62
CA SER A 222 -7.16 -12.49 -12.87
C SER A 222 -8.32 -13.26 -13.50
N GLY A 223 -8.42 -14.57 -13.27
CA GLY A 223 -9.44 -15.40 -13.91
C GLY A 223 -9.07 -15.70 -15.36
N ASP A 224 -9.98 -15.43 -16.30
CA ASP A 224 -9.75 -15.73 -17.71
C ASP A 224 -8.62 -14.84 -18.30
N PRO A 225 -7.51 -15.42 -18.80
CA PRO A 225 -6.39 -14.64 -19.34
C PRO A 225 -6.75 -13.85 -20.62
N ARG A 226 -7.88 -14.14 -21.26
CA ARG A 226 -8.33 -13.53 -22.52
C ARG A 226 -9.51 -12.58 -22.35
N HIS A 227 -10.18 -12.60 -21.20
CA HIS A 227 -11.43 -11.88 -20.99
C HIS A 227 -11.48 -11.24 -19.62
N TYR A 228 -11.98 -10.00 -19.56
CA TYR A 228 -12.29 -9.34 -18.30
C TYR A 228 -13.55 -9.96 -17.67
N GLU A 229 -13.54 -10.19 -16.36
CA GLU A 229 -14.58 -10.86 -15.57
C GLU A 229 -14.98 -10.03 -14.33
N GLY A 230 -15.11 -8.71 -14.48
CA GLY A 230 -15.56 -7.79 -13.43
C GLY A 230 -16.91 -7.13 -13.73
N VAL A 231 -17.36 -6.24 -12.84
CA VAL A 231 -18.67 -5.59 -12.96
C VAL A 231 -18.78 -4.65 -14.18
N GLN A 232 -17.65 -4.17 -14.72
CA GLN A 232 -17.60 -3.24 -15.87
C GLN A 232 -17.95 -3.88 -17.22
N ASN A 233 -18.12 -5.21 -17.29
CA ASN A 233 -18.71 -5.89 -18.45
C ASN A 233 -19.90 -6.78 -18.10
N SER A 234 -20.51 -6.56 -16.93
CA SER A 234 -21.66 -7.35 -16.47
C SER A 234 -22.95 -7.05 -17.24
N GLY A 235 -23.03 -5.90 -17.93
CA GLY A 235 -24.27 -5.40 -18.52
C GLY A 235 -25.26 -4.85 -17.49
N HIS A 236 -24.86 -4.70 -16.22
CA HIS A 236 -25.69 -4.11 -15.19
C HIS A 236 -25.66 -2.58 -15.25
N PRO A 237 -26.82 -1.88 -15.35
CA PRO A 237 -26.87 -0.42 -15.36
C PRO A 237 -26.36 0.24 -14.07
N LEU A 238 -26.15 -0.52 -13.00
CA LEU A 238 -25.59 -0.03 -11.73
C LEU A 238 -24.13 0.40 -11.87
N TYR A 239 -23.37 -0.21 -12.79
CA TYR A 239 -21.93 0.01 -12.95
C TYR A 239 -21.62 0.67 -14.29
N TRP A 240 -20.59 1.50 -14.34
CA TRP A 240 -20.09 2.06 -15.60
C TRP A 240 -19.64 0.92 -16.52
N GLN A 241 -20.24 0.82 -17.70
CA GLN A 241 -19.92 -0.17 -18.73
C GLN A 241 -19.12 0.50 -19.87
N PRO A 242 -17.81 0.76 -19.72
CA PRO A 242 -17.03 1.65 -20.61
C PRO A 242 -17.10 1.25 -22.09
N ASP A 243 -17.01 -0.05 -22.38
CA ASP A 243 -16.98 -0.61 -23.74
C ASP A 243 -18.37 -0.79 -24.38
N SER A 244 -19.44 -0.61 -23.61
CA SER A 244 -20.82 -0.89 -24.04
C SER A 244 -21.61 0.37 -24.37
N ALA A 245 -22.51 0.26 -25.35
CA ALA A 245 -23.52 1.27 -25.64
C ALA A 245 -24.64 1.36 -24.57
N LEU A 246 -24.62 0.49 -23.54
CA LEU A 246 -25.58 0.55 -22.44
C LEU A 246 -25.56 1.94 -21.79
N ARG A 247 -26.74 2.54 -21.65
CA ARG A 247 -26.94 3.81 -20.94
C ARG A 247 -27.03 3.54 -19.43
N ASP A 248 -25.88 3.27 -18.82
CA ASP A 248 -25.74 2.97 -17.38
C ASP A 248 -25.81 4.24 -16.50
N ALA A 249 -25.86 4.03 -15.18
CA ALA A 249 -26.01 5.08 -14.18
C ALA A 249 -24.88 6.12 -14.20
N ASP A 250 -23.67 5.75 -14.62
CA ASP A 250 -22.52 6.66 -14.64
C ASP A 250 -22.45 7.42 -15.96
N LYS A 251 -22.80 6.80 -17.10
CA LYS A 251 -23.01 7.53 -18.36
C LYS A 251 -24.14 8.57 -18.25
N LEU A 252 -25.16 8.30 -17.45
CA LEU A 252 -26.19 9.31 -17.11
C LEU A 252 -25.63 10.53 -16.35
N ARG A 253 -24.48 10.38 -15.69
CA ARG A 253 -23.73 11.49 -15.04
C ARG A 253 -22.67 12.12 -15.95
N GLY A 254 -22.54 11.63 -17.18
CA GLY A 254 -21.60 12.14 -18.18
C GLY A 254 -20.30 11.36 -18.31
N PHE A 255 -20.16 10.19 -17.66
CA PHE A 255 -19.00 9.33 -17.91
C PHE A 255 -18.93 8.94 -19.39
N PRO A 256 -17.73 8.90 -19.98
CA PRO A 256 -17.56 8.57 -21.39
C PRO A 256 -17.82 7.08 -21.67
N GLY A 257 -18.20 6.78 -22.91
CA GLY A 257 -17.96 5.45 -23.48
C GLY A 257 -16.54 5.41 -24.04
N ILE A 258 -15.78 4.38 -23.68
CA ILE A 258 -14.38 4.21 -24.10
C ILE A 258 -14.24 2.79 -24.66
N PRO A 259 -14.46 2.59 -25.98
CA PRO A 259 -14.25 1.28 -26.61
C PRO A 259 -12.79 0.85 -26.51
N GLY A 260 -12.56 -0.42 -26.17
CA GLY A 260 -11.23 -1.00 -25.91
C GLY A 260 -10.72 -0.77 -24.48
N PHE A 261 -11.49 -0.13 -23.60
CA PHE A 261 -11.03 0.22 -22.26
C PHE A 261 -10.64 -1.00 -21.43
N LEU A 262 -11.52 -2.02 -21.35
CA LEU A 262 -11.24 -3.18 -20.49
C LEU A 262 -10.10 -4.06 -21.02
N GLU A 263 -9.95 -4.17 -22.34
CA GLU A 263 -8.80 -4.82 -22.95
C GLU A 263 -7.50 -4.05 -22.61
N ALA A 264 -7.54 -2.72 -22.68
CA ALA A 264 -6.39 -1.90 -22.33
C ALA A 264 -6.07 -1.93 -20.82
N ALA A 265 -7.09 -1.93 -19.95
CA ALA A 265 -6.96 -1.96 -18.51
C ALA A 265 -6.36 -3.27 -17.99
N THR A 266 -6.60 -4.39 -18.69
CA THR A 266 -6.05 -5.72 -18.34
C THR A 266 -4.75 -6.07 -19.07
N ARG A 267 -4.30 -5.21 -19.98
CA ARG A 267 -3.06 -5.43 -20.74
C ARG A 267 -1.84 -5.32 -19.85
N THR A 268 -0.79 -6.07 -20.20
CA THR A 268 0.49 -6.01 -19.47
C THR A 268 1.07 -4.60 -19.46
N VAL A 269 1.37 -4.10 -18.26
CA VAL A 269 2.02 -2.84 -17.93
C VAL A 269 3.48 -3.15 -17.57
N THR A 270 4.40 -2.22 -17.86
CA THR A 270 5.81 -2.37 -17.46
C THR A 270 6.16 -1.26 -16.48
N SER A 271 6.52 -1.63 -15.26
CA SER A 271 7.02 -0.70 -14.25
C SER A 271 8.53 -0.57 -14.36
N PRO A 272 9.09 0.66 -14.31
CA PRO A 272 10.53 0.83 -14.17
C PRO A 272 11.04 0.41 -12.78
N GLY A 273 10.15 0.28 -11.79
CA GLY A 273 10.53 0.16 -10.38
C GLY A 273 11.06 1.48 -9.85
N LEU A 274 11.09 1.63 -8.52
CA LEU A 274 11.73 2.77 -7.89
C LEU A 274 13.25 2.68 -8.12
N HIS A 275 13.88 3.83 -8.35
CA HIS A 275 15.35 3.95 -8.35
C HIS A 275 15.92 4.16 -6.93
N LEU A 276 15.04 4.36 -5.95
CA LEU A 276 15.36 4.55 -4.55
C LEU A 276 15.13 3.27 -3.77
N PRO A 277 15.98 2.95 -2.78
CA PRO A 277 15.64 1.96 -1.79
C PRO A 277 14.27 2.25 -1.19
N TRP A 278 13.49 1.23 -0.86
CA TRP A 278 12.16 1.43 -0.30
C TRP A 278 11.82 0.51 0.85
N TYR A 279 10.99 1.03 1.75
CA TYR A 279 10.55 0.38 2.98
C TYR A 279 9.03 0.27 3.01
N SER A 280 8.53 -0.75 3.69
CA SER A 280 7.10 -1.08 3.72
C SER A 280 6.53 -1.08 5.13
N THR A 281 5.36 -0.46 5.31
CA THR A 281 4.49 -0.68 6.47
C THR A 281 3.22 -1.36 5.99
N VAL A 282 2.70 -2.28 6.80
CA VAL A 282 1.45 -2.98 6.55
C VAL A 282 0.23 -2.09 6.86
N GLY A 283 -0.80 -2.14 6.01
CA GLY A 283 -2.13 -1.56 6.28
C GLY A 283 -3.21 -2.61 6.51
N ASN A 284 -4.43 -2.18 6.87
CA ASN A 284 -5.51 -3.12 7.14
C ASN A 284 -5.91 -3.90 5.88
N HIS A 285 -5.87 -3.31 4.68
CA HIS A 285 -6.12 -4.03 3.42
C HIS A 285 -4.98 -5.00 3.04
N ASP A 286 -3.78 -4.80 3.59
CA ASP A 286 -2.68 -5.75 3.45
C ASP A 286 -2.81 -6.93 4.41
N SER A 287 -3.49 -6.78 5.56
CA SER A 287 -3.61 -7.83 6.57
C SER A 287 -4.97 -8.54 6.61
N LEU A 288 -6.02 -7.89 6.10
CA LEU A 288 -7.41 -8.29 6.30
C LEU A 288 -8.13 -8.37 4.94
N PRO A 289 -8.83 -9.48 4.62
CA PRO A 289 -9.70 -9.51 3.45
C PRO A 289 -10.70 -8.36 3.47
N ALA A 290 -10.80 -7.64 2.35
CA ALA A 290 -11.60 -6.43 2.20
C ALA A 290 -11.29 -5.32 3.25
N GLY A 291 -10.09 -5.35 3.85
CA GLY A 291 -9.64 -4.38 4.85
C GLY A 291 -10.33 -4.46 6.21
N CYS A 292 -11.16 -5.48 6.47
CA CYS A 292 -11.98 -5.51 7.68
C CYS A 292 -12.34 -6.92 8.18
N CYS A 293 -12.30 -7.94 7.32
CA CYS A 293 -12.57 -9.31 7.74
C CYS A 293 -11.35 -9.87 8.45
N ALA A 294 -11.53 -10.70 9.48
CA ALA A 294 -10.38 -11.34 10.10
C ALA A 294 -9.67 -12.26 9.09
N PRO A 295 -8.34 -12.43 9.24
CA PRO A 295 -7.54 -13.23 8.34
C PRO A 295 -7.87 -14.73 8.46
N ASP A 296 -7.34 -15.51 7.52
CA ASP A 296 -7.30 -16.98 7.54
C ASP A 296 -8.67 -17.69 7.59
N ASP A 297 -9.73 -17.09 7.04
CA ASP A 297 -11.04 -17.72 6.92
C ASP A 297 -11.11 -18.66 5.69
N PRO A 298 -11.26 -19.99 5.88
CA PRO A 298 -11.26 -20.94 4.76
C PRO A 298 -12.41 -20.72 3.77
N PHE A 299 -13.57 -20.24 4.23
CA PHE A 299 -14.70 -19.95 3.36
C PHE A 299 -14.43 -18.72 2.49
N LEU A 300 -13.80 -17.68 3.07
CA LEU A 300 -13.40 -16.52 2.27
C LEU A 300 -12.35 -16.90 1.23
N ALA A 301 -11.38 -17.75 1.57
CA ALA A 301 -10.40 -18.28 0.61
C ALA A 301 -11.05 -19.09 -0.53
N GLU A 302 -12.05 -19.93 -0.21
CA GLU A 302 -12.85 -20.66 -1.21
C GLU A 302 -13.57 -19.69 -2.16
N VAL A 303 -14.23 -18.66 -1.63
CA VAL A 303 -14.93 -17.67 -2.46
C VAL A 303 -13.94 -16.88 -3.31
N ALA A 304 -12.83 -16.41 -2.74
CA ALA A 304 -11.81 -15.61 -3.42
C ALA A 304 -11.23 -16.31 -4.65
N THR A 305 -10.95 -17.60 -4.55
CA THR A 305 -10.36 -18.41 -5.62
C THR A 305 -11.40 -19.05 -6.53
N GLY A 306 -12.67 -19.07 -6.11
CA GLY A 306 -13.77 -19.76 -6.77
C GLY A 306 -14.33 -19.08 -8.02
N GLY A 307 -15.28 -19.77 -8.67
CA GLY A 307 -15.86 -19.35 -9.95
C GLY A 307 -17.18 -18.58 -9.86
N ARG A 308 -17.45 -17.89 -8.74
CA ARG A 308 -18.73 -17.20 -8.49
C ARG A 308 -18.50 -15.80 -7.92
N LYS A 309 -18.86 -14.77 -8.68
CA LYS A 309 -18.78 -13.37 -8.26
C LYS A 309 -20.16 -12.77 -8.08
N LEU A 310 -20.46 -12.30 -6.87
CA LEU A 310 -21.72 -11.61 -6.58
C LEU A 310 -21.63 -10.16 -7.07
N GLU A 311 -22.45 -9.79 -8.06
CA GLU A 311 -22.39 -8.43 -8.65
C GLU A 311 -23.56 -7.55 -8.21
N LEU A 312 -24.67 -8.13 -7.75
CA LEU A 312 -25.88 -7.41 -7.36
C LEU A 312 -26.49 -7.98 -6.09
N LEU A 313 -27.11 -7.11 -5.31
CA LEU A 313 -27.85 -7.47 -4.10
C LEU A 313 -29.08 -6.56 -3.96
N PRO A 314 -30.22 -7.06 -3.47
CA PRO A 314 -31.34 -6.21 -3.09
C PRO A 314 -30.92 -5.13 -2.10
N ALA A 315 -31.50 -3.95 -2.24
CA ALA A 315 -31.01 -2.78 -1.54
C ALA A 315 -31.17 -2.86 -0.01
N ASP A 316 -32.18 -3.57 0.51
CA ASP A 316 -32.37 -3.81 1.94
C ASP A 316 -31.34 -4.82 2.50
N GLU A 317 -31.04 -5.86 1.74
CA GLU A 317 -29.98 -6.82 2.06
C GLU A 317 -28.60 -6.16 2.06
N ALA A 318 -28.33 -5.28 1.10
CA ALA A 318 -27.08 -4.52 1.03
C ALA A 318 -26.88 -3.61 2.26
N ILE A 319 -27.94 -3.01 2.82
CA ILE A 319 -27.82 -2.25 4.08
C ILE A 319 -27.41 -3.17 5.22
N ARG A 320 -28.06 -4.33 5.37
CA ARG A 320 -27.72 -5.28 6.43
C ARG A 320 -26.26 -5.72 6.32
N ALA A 321 -25.83 -6.11 5.12
CA ALA A 321 -24.45 -6.48 4.84
C ALA A 321 -23.45 -5.35 5.14
N PHE A 322 -23.74 -4.12 4.69
CA PHE A 322 -22.89 -2.96 4.92
C PHE A 322 -22.75 -2.64 6.42
N LEU A 323 -23.85 -2.66 7.18
CA LEU A 323 -23.82 -2.42 8.63
C LEU A 323 -23.05 -3.52 9.37
N ALA A 324 -23.23 -4.77 8.97
CA ALA A 324 -22.48 -5.90 9.50
C ALA A 324 -20.98 -5.70 9.27
N VAL A 325 -20.54 -5.40 8.04
CA VAL A 325 -19.12 -5.16 7.71
C VAL A 325 -18.57 -3.93 8.46
N ARG A 326 -19.34 -2.84 8.52
CA ARG A 326 -18.89 -1.56 9.10
C ARG A 326 -18.76 -1.59 10.63
N HIS A 327 -19.56 -2.40 11.31
CA HIS A 327 -19.64 -2.45 12.78
C HIS A 327 -19.18 -3.80 13.36
N GLY A 328 -18.60 -4.66 12.52
CA GLY A 328 -18.65 -6.10 12.69
C GLY A 328 -17.63 -6.71 13.63
N SER A 329 -18.09 -7.05 14.83
CA SER A 329 -17.56 -8.17 15.63
C SER A 329 -17.78 -9.53 14.92
N GLY A 330 -17.39 -10.65 15.55
CA GLY A 330 -17.47 -11.99 14.96
C GLY A 330 -18.85 -12.47 14.45
N SER A 331 -19.97 -11.83 14.82
CA SER A 331 -21.30 -12.14 14.25
C SER A 331 -21.46 -11.67 12.80
N ALA A 332 -20.87 -10.53 12.44
CA ALA A 332 -20.93 -9.97 11.09
C ALA A 332 -20.27 -10.87 10.05
N ARG A 333 -19.21 -11.60 10.44
CA ARG A 333 -18.52 -12.56 9.56
C ARG A 333 -19.44 -13.70 9.12
N ARG A 334 -20.21 -14.26 10.07
CA ARG A 334 -21.16 -15.33 9.77
C ARG A 334 -22.29 -14.83 8.86
N GLU A 335 -22.81 -13.65 9.14
CA GLU A 335 -23.85 -13.02 8.31
C GLU A 335 -23.35 -12.76 6.87
N PHE A 336 -22.11 -12.29 6.72
CA PHE A 336 -21.49 -12.10 5.40
C PHE A 336 -21.32 -13.44 4.65
N ALA A 337 -20.83 -14.46 5.34
CA ALA A 337 -20.68 -15.79 4.74
C ALA A 337 -22.04 -16.40 4.33
N ASP A 338 -23.05 -16.28 5.18
CA ASP A 338 -24.40 -16.77 4.91
C ASP A 338 -25.05 -16.02 3.74
N LEU A 339 -24.79 -14.72 3.61
CA LEU A 339 -25.23 -13.91 2.47
C LEU A 339 -24.60 -14.42 1.16
N LEU A 340 -23.29 -14.63 1.13
CA LEU A 340 -22.60 -15.15 -0.05
C LEU A 340 -23.14 -16.53 -0.45
N LYS A 341 -23.39 -17.42 0.52
CA LYS A 341 -24.01 -18.73 0.28
C LYS A 341 -25.43 -18.62 -0.27
N ALA A 342 -26.25 -17.75 0.32
CA ALA A 342 -27.64 -17.56 -0.08
C ALA A 342 -27.77 -17.05 -1.53
N HIS A 343 -26.85 -16.20 -1.98
CA HIS A 343 -26.86 -15.63 -3.33
C HIS A 343 -25.92 -16.32 -4.32
N GLY A 344 -25.17 -17.35 -3.92
CA GLY A 344 -24.19 -18.02 -4.79
C GLY A 344 -24.76 -18.54 -6.12
N LYS A 345 -26.05 -18.90 -6.17
CA LYS A 345 -26.73 -19.31 -7.41
C LYS A 345 -27.04 -18.15 -8.37
N ARG A 346 -27.14 -16.93 -7.85
CA ARG A 346 -27.38 -15.69 -8.61
C ARG A 346 -26.06 -14.99 -8.99
N ALA A 347 -24.96 -15.36 -8.34
CA ALA A 347 -23.63 -14.87 -8.67
C ALA A 347 -23.22 -15.27 -10.09
N ARG A 348 -22.60 -14.32 -10.80
CA ARG A 348 -22.06 -14.52 -12.13
C ARG A 348 -20.99 -15.59 -12.10
N SER A 349 -21.01 -16.49 -13.08
CA SER A 349 -19.91 -17.42 -13.29
C SER A 349 -18.69 -16.65 -13.78
N VAL A 350 -17.57 -16.83 -13.09
CA VAL A 350 -16.25 -16.30 -13.47
C VAL A 350 -15.25 -17.44 -13.44
N THR A 351 -14.09 -17.26 -14.05
CA THR A 351 -13.04 -18.26 -14.07
C THR A 351 -12.36 -18.32 -12.69
N PRO A 352 -12.29 -19.51 -12.05
CA PRO A 352 -11.51 -19.70 -10.83
C PRO A 352 -10.04 -19.32 -11.03
N ASP A 353 -9.41 -18.76 -10.02
CA ASP A 353 -8.00 -18.36 -10.05
C ASP A 353 -7.37 -18.48 -8.67
N GLU A 354 -6.43 -19.42 -8.52
CA GLU A 354 -5.75 -19.68 -7.25
C GLU A 354 -4.86 -18.52 -6.80
N ARG A 355 -4.44 -17.65 -7.73
CA ARG A 355 -3.66 -16.45 -7.40
C ARG A 355 -4.45 -15.43 -6.58
N ARG A 356 -5.78 -15.54 -6.57
CA ARG A 356 -6.66 -14.69 -5.76
C ARG A 356 -6.69 -15.05 -4.28
N VAL A 357 -5.98 -16.09 -3.86
CA VAL A 357 -5.99 -16.55 -2.47
C VAL A 357 -5.57 -15.43 -1.51
N PRO A 358 -6.31 -15.21 -0.41
CA PRO A 358 -5.89 -14.29 0.62
C PRO A 358 -4.54 -14.70 1.20
N PHE A 359 -3.57 -13.79 1.28
CA PHE A 359 -2.26 -14.13 1.82
C PHE A 359 -2.24 -13.96 3.34
N THR A 360 -1.49 -14.84 4.00
CA THR A 360 -1.25 -14.79 5.45
C THR A 360 -0.11 -13.81 5.79
N ARG A 361 0.01 -13.41 7.06
CA ARG A 361 1.15 -12.58 7.52
C ARG A 361 2.51 -13.21 7.17
N PRO A 362 2.77 -14.51 7.42
CA PRO A 362 4.01 -15.14 6.97
C PRO A 362 4.18 -15.12 5.44
N ALA A 363 3.10 -15.22 4.66
CA ALA A 363 3.19 -15.10 3.20
C ALA A 363 3.55 -13.68 2.75
N TYR A 364 3.01 -12.65 3.40
CA TYR A 364 3.39 -11.24 3.17
C TYR A 364 4.88 -11.00 3.42
N LEU A 365 5.39 -11.47 4.56
CA LEU A 365 6.81 -11.38 4.92
C LEU A 365 7.69 -12.14 3.94
N ARG A 366 7.32 -13.37 3.56
CA ARG A 366 8.05 -14.14 2.54
C ARG A 366 8.08 -13.47 1.18
N ALA A 367 6.99 -12.81 0.77
CA ALA A 367 6.93 -12.09 -0.49
C ALA A 367 7.90 -10.89 -0.50
N HIS A 368 8.00 -10.15 0.62
CA HIS A 368 8.97 -9.06 0.76
C HIS A 368 10.42 -9.56 0.76
N LEU A 369 10.66 -10.76 1.31
CA LEU A 369 11.96 -11.43 1.34
C LEU A 369 12.29 -12.19 0.06
N ASP A 370 11.45 -12.15 -0.97
CA ASP A 370 11.74 -12.79 -2.25
C ASP A 370 12.80 -11.95 -3.01
N PRO A 371 13.96 -12.53 -3.37
CA PRO A 371 15.00 -11.82 -4.12
C PRO A 371 14.53 -11.20 -5.44
N ARG A 372 13.45 -11.75 -6.04
CA ARG A 372 12.83 -11.17 -7.25
C ARG A 372 12.28 -9.77 -7.03
N HIS A 373 12.03 -9.38 -5.79
CA HIS A 373 11.42 -8.10 -5.44
C HIS A 373 12.42 -7.17 -4.75
N THR A 374 13.69 -7.55 -4.61
CA THR A 374 14.68 -6.71 -3.92
C THR A 374 14.86 -5.34 -4.59
N GLY A 375 14.84 -5.26 -5.93
CA GLY A 375 15.03 -4.00 -6.66
C GLY A 375 16.26 -3.21 -6.17
N PRO A 376 16.15 -1.90 -5.89
CA PRO A 376 17.24 -1.09 -5.31
C PRO A 376 17.50 -1.36 -3.81
N GLY A 377 16.74 -2.27 -3.19
CA GLY A 377 16.86 -2.68 -1.79
C GLY A 377 16.10 -1.79 -0.80
N PRO A 378 16.38 -1.94 0.51
CA PRO A 378 17.10 -3.09 1.07
C PRO A 378 16.32 -4.39 0.83
N HIS A 379 17.00 -5.53 0.82
CA HIS A 379 16.33 -6.83 0.78
C HIS A 379 15.31 -6.94 1.92
N GLY A 380 14.07 -7.33 1.62
CA GLY A 380 12.99 -7.40 2.61
C GLY A 380 12.26 -6.07 2.88
N HIS A 381 12.75 -4.94 2.34
CA HIS A 381 12.10 -3.62 2.42
C HIS A 381 11.72 -3.21 3.86
N GLY A 382 12.63 -3.48 4.79
CA GLY A 382 12.47 -3.26 6.23
C GLY A 382 12.22 -4.53 7.04
N TYR A 383 11.65 -5.56 6.42
CA TYR A 383 11.47 -6.87 7.06
C TYR A 383 12.69 -7.77 6.88
N THR A 384 12.90 -8.66 7.83
CA THR A 384 14.01 -9.61 7.87
C THR A 384 13.53 -11.05 8.07
N ALA A 385 14.44 -12.01 7.91
CA ALA A 385 14.15 -13.40 8.26
C ALA A 385 13.76 -13.55 9.75
N ASP A 386 14.38 -12.76 10.65
CA ASP A 386 14.03 -12.75 12.07
C ASP A 386 12.61 -12.22 12.33
N ASP A 387 12.13 -11.31 11.48
CA ASP A 387 10.74 -10.83 11.53
C ASP A 387 9.76 -11.92 11.07
N LEU A 388 10.13 -12.69 10.04
CA LEU A 388 9.37 -13.86 9.60
C LEU A 388 9.30 -14.93 10.69
N ASP A 389 10.43 -15.25 11.32
CA ASP A 389 10.49 -16.27 12.39
C ASP A 389 9.73 -15.84 13.65
N ALA A 390 9.71 -14.54 13.94
CA ALA A 390 8.99 -13.98 15.08
C ALA A 390 7.54 -13.57 14.77
N ASP A 391 7.08 -13.74 13.54
CA ASP A 391 5.78 -13.28 13.02
C ASP A 391 5.52 -11.79 13.33
N ARG A 392 6.50 -10.93 13.02
CA ARG A 392 6.56 -9.51 13.40
C ARG A 392 6.49 -8.60 12.18
N LEU A 393 5.66 -7.55 12.24
CA LEU A 393 5.46 -6.56 11.16
C LEU A 393 5.87 -5.12 11.55
N TYR A 394 6.68 -4.98 12.60
CA TYR A 394 7.19 -3.68 13.06
C TYR A 394 8.69 -3.76 13.26
N TYR A 395 9.40 -2.69 12.88
CA TYR A 395 10.86 -2.68 12.83
C TYR A 395 11.42 -1.26 12.95
N THR A 396 12.74 -1.17 13.10
CA THR A 396 13.49 0.08 13.02
C THR A 396 14.48 0.04 11.86
N PHE A 397 14.84 1.22 11.34
CA PHE A 397 15.86 1.34 10.32
C PHE A 397 16.58 2.69 10.41
N ARG A 398 17.81 2.73 9.91
CA ARG A 398 18.62 3.95 9.86
C ARG A 398 18.23 4.75 8.62
N ILE A 399 17.80 6.01 8.82
CA ILE A 399 17.49 6.95 7.73
C ILE A 399 18.74 7.76 7.36
N ALA A 400 19.43 8.29 8.37
CA ALA A 400 20.66 9.06 8.25
C ALA A 400 21.44 8.96 9.56
N GLU A 401 22.69 9.46 9.62
CA GLU A 401 23.55 9.38 10.81
C GLU A 401 22.83 9.72 12.12
N ASP A 402 22.04 10.81 12.14
CA ASP A 402 21.30 11.24 13.33
C ASP A 402 19.77 11.04 13.21
N VAL A 403 19.29 10.23 12.26
CA VAL A 403 17.85 10.03 12.02
C VAL A 403 17.50 8.53 11.95
N VAL A 404 16.56 8.12 12.78
CA VAL A 404 16.03 6.75 12.87
C VAL A 404 14.57 6.71 12.45
N GLY A 405 14.23 5.74 11.60
CA GLY A 405 12.85 5.40 11.25
C GLY A 405 12.34 4.26 12.11
N ILE A 406 11.06 4.34 12.50
CA ILE A 406 10.35 3.27 13.21
C ILE A 406 9.05 2.99 12.46
N SER A 407 8.88 1.79 11.91
CA SER A 407 7.60 1.33 11.33
C SER A 407 6.80 0.54 12.36
N LEU A 408 5.51 0.85 12.48
CA LEU A 408 4.57 0.22 13.39
C LEU A 408 3.52 -0.58 12.63
N ASP A 409 3.18 -1.76 13.16
CA ASP A 409 1.98 -2.49 12.77
C ASP A 409 0.81 -2.00 13.64
N THR A 410 -0.06 -1.22 13.02
CA THR A 410 -1.28 -0.69 13.66
C THR A 410 -2.53 -1.48 13.26
N THR A 411 -2.38 -2.57 12.51
CA THR A 411 -3.49 -3.45 12.13
C THR A 411 -3.96 -4.26 13.34
N ASP A 412 -5.25 -4.60 13.35
CA ASP A 412 -5.82 -5.44 14.40
C ASP A 412 -6.15 -6.84 13.85
N PRO A 413 -5.45 -7.90 14.31
CA PRO A 413 -5.73 -9.27 13.88
C PRO A 413 -7.13 -9.76 14.25
N GLY A 414 -7.83 -9.07 15.16
CA GLY A 414 -9.24 -9.29 15.46
C GLY A 414 -10.19 -8.93 14.31
N GLY A 415 -9.71 -8.20 13.30
CA GLY A 415 -10.48 -7.61 12.22
C GLY A 415 -10.94 -6.19 12.54
N HIS A 416 -11.79 -5.63 11.67
CA HIS A 416 -12.20 -4.21 11.61
C HIS A 416 -11.21 -3.30 10.87
N HIS A 417 -11.73 -2.20 10.35
CA HIS A 417 -10.96 -1.23 9.56
C HIS A 417 -10.20 -0.21 10.43
N THR A 418 -10.52 -0.10 11.71
CA THR A 418 -9.80 0.77 12.64
C THR A 418 -8.66 0.02 13.31
N GLY A 419 -7.62 0.78 13.67
CA GLY A 419 -6.36 0.23 14.15
C GLY A 419 -6.23 0.19 15.66
N SER A 420 -5.17 -0.46 16.12
CA SER A 420 -4.71 -0.46 17.51
C SER A 420 -3.29 -1.03 17.58
N VAL A 421 -2.61 -0.90 18.72
CA VAL A 421 -1.33 -1.59 18.96
C VAL A 421 -1.40 -2.48 20.20
N GLY A 422 -0.79 -3.66 20.14
CA GLY A 422 -0.69 -4.57 21.28
C GLY A 422 0.28 -4.04 22.35
N SER A 423 0.05 -4.38 23.62
CA SER A 423 0.91 -3.96 24.74
C SER A 423 2.38 -4.31 24.56
N GLY A 424 2.70 -5.43 23.91
CA GLY A 424 4.05 -5.87 23.59
C GLY A 424 4.76 -4.91 22.64
N GLN A 425 4.08 -4.53 21.54
CA GLN A 425 4.60 -3.55 20.59
C GLN A 425 4.72 -2.16 21.24
N LEU A 426 3.73 -1.74 22.04
CA LEU A 426 3.80 -0.44 22.73
C LEU A 426 4.97 -0.36 23.73
N ARG A 427 5.25 -1.44 24.48
CA ARG A 427 6.43 -1.52 25.35
C ARG A 427 7.73 -1.57 24.57
N TRP A 428 7.75 -2.28 23.43
CA TRP A 428 8.90 -2.28 22.53
C TRP A 428 9.19 -0.87 22.02
N LEU A 429 8.18 -0.14 21.56
CA LEU A 429 8.30 1.24 21.09
C LEU A 429 8.88 2.15 22.18
N ASP A 430 8.39 2.08 23.43
CA ASP A 430 8.96 2.87 24.53
C ASP A 430 10.45 2.59 24.74
N ARG A 431 10.87 1.32 24.69
CA ARG A 431 12.28 0.93 24.85
C ARG A 431 13.12 1.42 23.67
N THR A 432 12.62 1.26 22.46
CA THR A 432 13.28 1.71 21.22
C THR A 432 13.50 3.22 21.25
N LEU A 433 12.48 4.00 21.60
CA LEU A 433 12.59 5.46 21.70
C LEU A 433 13.62 5.90 22.75
N ARG A 434 13.72 5.18 23.88
CA ARG A 434 14.77 5.43 24.90
C ARG A 434 16.16 5.08 24.42
N ALA A 435 16.29 4.00 23.64
CA ALA A 435 17.59 3.58 23.08
C ALA A 435 18.14 4.61 22.08
N HIS A 436 17.25 5.35 21.41
CA HIS A 436 17.58 6.39 20.42
C HIS A 436 17.39 7.81 20.97
N ALA A 437 17.56 8.03 22.28
CA ALA A 437 17.24 9.29 22.95
C ALA A 437 17.99 10.53 22.43
N TYR A 438 19.12 10.33 21.74
CA TYR A 438 19.97 11.40 21.19
C TYR A 438 19.84 11.57 19.67
N GLU A 439 19.08 10.71 19.00
CA GLU A 439 18.83 10.77 17.56
C GLU A 439 17.44 11.36 17.30
N HIS A 440 17.17 11.79 16.08
CA HIS A 440 15.85 12.22 15.64
C HIS A 440 15.03 11.02 15.16
N VAL A 441 13.79 10.91 15.63
CA VAL A 441 12.92 9.78 15.30
C VAL A 441 11.75 10.21 14.42
N LEU A 442 11.55 9.46 13.34
CA LEU A 442 10.34 9.49 12.51
C LEU A 442 9.59 8.18 12.68
N VAL A 443 8.32 8.26 13.08
CA VAL A 443 7.45 7.11 13.27
C VAL A 443 6.53 6.97 12.06
N PHE A 444 6.37 5.75 11.55
CA PHE A 444 5.52 5.41 10.42
C PHE A 444 4.47 4.39 10.84
N SER A 445 3.23 4.58 10.41
CA SER A 445 2.15 3.61 10.58
C SER A 445 1.13 3.75 9.46
N HIS A 446 0.21 2.80 9.36
CA HIS A 446 -0.94 2.98 8.50
C HIS A 446 -2.02 3.86 9.13
N HIS A 447 -2.54 3.48 10.30
CA HIS A 447 -3.62 4.20 10.96
C HIS A 447 -3.13 5.50 11.62
N THR A 448 -4.07 6.43 11.79
CA THR A 448 -3.89 7.76 12.39
C THR A 448 -4.29 7.77 13.88
N SER A 449 -3.93 8.84 14.59
CA SER A 449 -4.36 9.05 15.99
C SER A 449 -5.87 9.01 16.22
N THR A 450 -6.66 9.28 15.17
CA THR A 450 -8.13 9.36 15.23
C THR A 450 -8.84 8.15 14.64
N SER A 451 -8.10 7.23 14.00
CA SER A 451 -8.62 5.98 13.43
C SER A 451 -8.17 4.73 14.20
N MET A 452 -7.56 4.93 15.37
CA MET A 452 -7.13 3.85 16.25
C MET A 452 -8.02 3.75 17.49
N ASP A 453 -9.18 3.12 17.36
CA ASP A 453 -10.13 2.88 18.46
C ASP A 453 -10.52 1.39 18.60
N ASN A 454 -9.84 0.51 17.87
CA ASN A 454 -10.15 -0.90 17.87
C ASN A 454 -9.68 -1.58 19.16
N THR A 455 -10.62 -2.24 19.85
CA THR A 455 -10.36 -2.94 21.12
C THR A 455 -10.72 -4.42 21.03
N LEU A 456 -10.95 -4.94 19.82
CA LEU A 456 -11.14 -6.36 19.62
C LEU A 456 -9.91 -7.14 20.11
N PRO A 457 -10.08 -8.23 20.87
CA PRO A 457 -8.95 -9.06 21.28
C PRO A 457 -8.24 -9.67 20.07
N ASP A 458 -6.92 -9.64 20.08
CA ASP A 458 -6.10 -10.38 19.12
C ASP A 458 -6.38 -11.89 19.29
N PRO A 459 -6.86 -12.61 18.26
CA PRO A 459 -7.17 -14.04 18.38
C PRO A 459 -5.97 -14.90 18.76
N SER A 460 -4.75 -14.50 18.36
CA SER A 460 -3.50 -15.19 18.70
C SER A 460 -2.99 -14.85 20.09
N ARG A 461 -3.42 -13.70 20.65
CA ARG A 461 -3.02 -13.18 21.96
C ARG A 461 -4.20 -12.56 22.71
N PRO A 462 -5.23 -13.35 23.07
CA PRO A 462 -6.50 -12.81 23.56
C PRO A 462 -6.40 -12.10 24.92
N ALA A 463 -5.35 -12.37 25.69
CA ALA A 463 -5.07 -11.69 26.96
C ALA A 463 -4.26 -10.39 26.81
N GLU A 464 -3.71 -10.12 25.63
CA GLU A 464 -2.95 -8.90 25.37
C GLU A 464 -3.90 -7.72 25.17
N ARG A 465 -3.70 -6.64 25.94
CA ARG A 465 -4.51 -5.42 25.79
C ARG A 465 -4.18 -4.71 24.47
N ARG A 466 -5.21 -4.22 23.79
CA ARG A 466 -5.10 -3.32 22.64
C ARG A 466 -5.10 -1.85 23.09
N HIS A 467 -4.25 -1.04 22.49
CA HIS A 467 -4.06 0.38 22.81
C HIS A 467 -4.42 1.23 21.59
N GLY A 468 -5.27 2.24 21.82
CA GLY A 468 -5.71 3.16 20.77
C GLY A 468 -4.81 4.38 20.57
N GLY A 469 -5.23 5.24 19.65
CA GLY A 469 -4.50 6.45 19.24
C GLY A 469 -4.13 7.39 20.40
N PRO A 470 -5.04 7.70 21.35
CA PRO A 470 -4.69 8.57 22.49
C PRO A 470 -3.53 8.05 23.34
N GLU A 471 -3.42 6.73 23.53
CA GLU A 471 -2.32 6.13 24.30
C GLU A 471 -1.01 6.15 23.53
N LEU A 472 -1.05 5.95 22.21
CA LEU A 472 0.12 6.06 21.35
C LEU A 472 0.62 7.52 21.28
N VAL A 473 -0.27 8.49 21.07
CA VAL A 473 0.07 9.93 21.15
C VAL A 473 0.69 10.24 22.51
N GLY A 474 0.05 9.80 23.60
CA GLY A 474 0.57 10.00 24.95
C GLY A 474 1.93 9.35 25.20
N LEU A 475 2.26 8.27 24.48
CA LEU A 475 3.60 7.67 24.53
C LEU A 475 4.62 8.49 23.74
N LEU A 476 4.32 8.81 22.48
CA LEU A 476 5.21 9.59 21.61
C LEU A 476 5.53 10.97 22.21
N SER A 477 4.53 11.65 22.80
CA SER A 477 4.72 12.96 23.44
C SER A 477 5.66 12.97 24.64
N ARG A 478 5.96 11.81 25.26
CA ARG A 478 6.94 11.70 26.35
C ARG A 478 8.39 11.70 25.86
N HIS A 479 8.61 11.43 24.58
CA HIS A 479 9.92 11.25 23.96
C HIS A 479 10.28 12.47 23.12
N ARG A 480 11.30 13.22 23.55
CA ARG A 480 11.68 14.51 22.93
C ARG A 480 12.33 14.37 21.56
N ASN A 481 12.81 13.18 21.26
CA ASN A 481 13.45 12.81 20.00
C ASN A 481 12.44 12.56 18.86
N VAL A 482 11.15 12.37 19.15
CA VAL A 482 10.13 12.16 18.10
C VAL A 482 9.84 13.49 17.40
N LEU A 483 10.13 13.55 16.09
CA LEU A 483 9.86 14.74 15.28
C LEU A 483 8.50 14.68 14.59
N ALA A 484 8.18 13.49 14.04
CA ALA A 484 6.94 13.28 13.31
C ALA A 484 6.42 11.85 13.40
N TRP A 485 5.10 11.74 13.28
CA TRP A 485 4.36 10.51 13.04
C TRP A 485 3.68 10.61 11.67
N ILE A 486 4.11 9.80 10.71
CA ILE A 486 3.71 9.87 9.30
C ILE A 486 2.82 8.67 8.97
N ASN A 487 1.63 8.91 8.42
CA ASN A 487 0.62 7.86 8.22
C ASN A 487 -0.32 8.10 7.02
N GLY A 488 -1.25 7.16 6.82
CA GLY A 488 -2.23 7.11 5.73
C GLY A 488 -3.66 6.86 6.22
N HIS A 489 -4.32 5.84 5.66
CA HIS A 489 -5.62 5.26 6.07
C HIS A 489 -6.86 6.14 5.84
N SER A 490 -6.81 7.42 6.18
CA SER A 490 -7.99 8.30 6.10
C SER A 490 -8.23 8.90 4.70
N HIS A 491 -7.36 8.58 3.74
CA HIS A 491 -7.38 9.03 2.34
C HIS A 491 -7.35 10.56 2.16
N ARG A 492 -7.04 11.34 3.21
CA ARG A 492 -6.97 12.79 3.17
C ARG A 492 -5.60 13.32 3.60
N ASN A 493 -5.22 14.48 3.08
CA ASN A 493 -4.13 15.23 3.68
C ASN A 493 -4.60 15.90 4.98
N LEU A 494 -3.86 15.69 6.06
CA LEU A 494 -4.08 16.37 7.34
C LEU A 494 -2.76 16.48 8.10
N VAL A 495 -2.46 17.65 8.66
CA VAL A 495 -1.28 17.89 9.49
C VAL A 495 -1.70 18.39 10.88
N THR A 496 -1.50 17.53 11.88
CA THR A 496 -1.95 17.75 13.26
C THR A 496 -0.77 17.99 14.20
N PRO A 497 -0.72 19.12 14.95
CA PRO A 497 0.30 19.36 15.97
C PRO A 497 -0.02 18.63 17.28
N HIS A 498 0.89 17.79 17.79
CA HIS A 498 0.76 17.08 19.08
C HIS A 498 1.64 17.69 20.19
N GLY A 499 1.76 19.02 20.23
CA GLY A 499 2.52 19.80 21.21
C GLY A 499 4.06 19.63 21.19
N THR A 500 4.55 18.47 20.78
CA THR A 500 5.97 18.07 20.78
C THR A 500 6.44 17.54 19.43
N PHE A 501 5.55 16.90 18.67
CA PHE A 501 5.81 16.35 17.34
C PHE A 501 4.64 16.64 16.39
N TRP A 502 4.85 16.47 15.09
CA TRP A 502 3.81 16.59 14.06
C TRP A 502 3.24 15.23 13.67
N GLU A 503 1.92 15.08 13.58
CA GLU A 503 1.32 13.99 12.83
C GLU A 503 1.01 14.45 11.40
N VAL A 504 1.48 13.69 10.41
CA VAL A 504 1.35 14.00 8.98
C VAL A 504 0.65 12.85 8.29
N THR A 505 -0.61 13.07 7.92
CA THR A 505 -1.43 12.14 7.16
C THR A 505 -1.45 12.54 5.69
N THR A 506 -1.26 11.58 4.80
CA THR A 506 -1.26 11.80 3.34
C THR A 506 -2.49 11.17 2.69
N ALA A 507 -3.00 11.84 1.66
CA ALA A 507 -4.13 11.33 0.88
C ALA A 507 -3.78 10.02 0.15
N SER A 508 -4.79 9.20 -0.14
CA SER A 508 -4.58 7.94 -0.85
C SER A 508 -4.26 8.16 -2.33
N HIS A 509 -3.81 7.10 -3.00
CA HIS A 509 -3.64 7.10 -4.45
C HIS A 509 -4.86 6.57 -5.22
N ILE A 510 -5.84 6.03 -4.52
CA ILE A 510 -7.06 5.48 -5.13
C ILE A 510 -8.18 6.52 -5.31
N ASP A 511 -8.22 7.52 -4.43
CA ASP A 511 -9.17 8.62 -4.49
C ASP A 511 -8.51 9.91 -4.96
N PHE A 512 -9.24 10.72 -5.73
CA PHE A 512 -8.78 12.05 -6.11
C PHE A 512 -8.54 12.90 -4.86
N PRO A 513 -7.40 13.63 -4.73
CA PRO A 513 -6.44 14.00 -5.79
C PRO A 513 -5.26 13.05 -6.07
N GLN A 514 -5.16 11.88 -5.45
CA GLN A 514 -4.09 10.88 -5.69
C GLN A 514 -2.67 11.41 -5.44
N LEU A 515 -2.33 11.72 -4.18
CA LEU A 515 -1.12 12.46 -3.84
C LEU A 515 -0.13 11.65 -3.01
N ALA A 516 1.15 11.73 -3.37
CA ALA A 516 2.28 11.31 -2.55
C ALA A 516 2.94 12.55 -1.90
N ARG A 517 3.86 12.32 -0.96
CA ARG A 517 4.50 13.40 -0.20
C ARG A 517 6.00 13.23 -0.13
N VAL A 518 6.75 14.24 -0.56
CA VAL A 518 8.19 14.36 -0.31
C VAL A 518 8.37 15.01 1.06
N VAL A 519 9.18 14.38 1.92
CA VAL A 519 9.48 14.84 3.26
C VAL A 519 10.97 15.17 3.37
N GLU A 520 11.29 16.37 3.85
CA GLU A 520 12.67 16.81 4.08
C GLU A 520 12.81 17.31 5.52
N VAL A 521 13.76 16.76 6.27
CA VAL A 521 14.08 17.17 7.65
C VAL A 521 15.33 18.03 7.61
N THR A 522 15.29 19.21 8.22
CA THR A 522 16.45 20.11 8.28
C THR A 522 16.69 20.66 9.68
N ASP A 523 17.94 20.72 10.13
CA ASP A 523 18.34 21.54 11.27
C ASP A 523 18.53 22.98 10.80
N ASN A 524 17.75 23.92 11.33
CA ASN A 524 17.83 25.33 10.97
C ASN A 524 19.07 26.03 11.59
N ARG A 525 19.87 25.30 12.39
CA ARG A 525 21.09 25.76 13.08
C ARG A 525 20.82 26.97 13.98
N ASP A 526 19.62 27.01 14.55
CA ASP A 526 19.14 28.09 15.40
C ASP A 526 18.32 27.56 16.59
N GLY A 527 18.43 26.27 16.91
CA GLY A 527 17.62 25.62 17.94
C GLY A 527 16.22 25.21 17.48
N THR A 528 15.93 25.29 16.17
CA THR A 528 14.71 24.75 15.56
C THR A 528 15.03 23.74 14.45
N LEU A 529 14.08 22.87 14.17
CA LEU A 529 14.07 22.00 13.00
C LEU A 529 12.90 22.40 12.09
N SER A 530 13.04 22.14 10.79
CA SER A 530 11.94 22.22 9.83
C SER A 530 11.69 20.84 9.22
N LEU A 531 10.41 20.46 9.13
CA LEU A 531 9.94 19.35 8.32
C LEU A 531 9.19 19.92 7.12
N PHE A 532 9.77 19.83 5.93
CA PHE A 532 9.06 20.18 4.70
C PHE A 532 8.23 18.99 4.24
N THR A 533 7.00 19.26 3.84
CA THR A 533 6.11 18.22 3.32
C THR A 533 5.50 18.69 2.01
N THR A 534 6.15 18.35 0.89
CA THR A 534 5.73 18.82 -0.45
C THR A 534 4.98 17.70 -1.16
N LEU A 535 3.77 17.97 -1.64
CA LEU A 535 2.93 17.00 -2.32
C LEU A 535 3.31 16.86 -3.79
N VAL A 536 3.16 15.64 -4.31
CA VAL A 536 3.40 15.29 -5.72
C VAL A 536 2.27 14.43 -6.27
N GLU A 537 1.89 14.66 -7.52
CA GLU A 537 0.94 13.84 -8.29
C GLU A 537 1.69 12.85 -9.18
N SER A 538 1.03 11.80 -9.69
CA SER A 538 1.68 10.87 -10.65
C SER A 538 2.17 11.57 -11.92
N HIS A 539 3.05 10.92 -12.69
CA HIS A 539 3.64 11.47 -13.92
C HIS A 539 2.65 11.59 -15.10
N ALA A 540 1.40 11.16 -14.89
CA ALA A 540 0.35 11.24 -15.88
C ALA A 540 0.05 12.69 -16.28
N PRO A 541 -0.27 12.94 -17.57
CA PRO A 541 -0.82 14.21 -18.02
C PRO A 541 -2.04 14.63 -17.20
N HIS A 542 -2.19 15.92 -16.92
CA HIS A 542 -3.39 16.44 -16.25
C HIS A 542 -4.62 16.37 -17.16
N ARG A 543 -4.42 16.48 -18.48
CA ARG A 543 -5.50 16.38 -19.47
C ARG A 543 -5.56 14.99 -20.06
N THR A 544 -6.75 14.40 -20.03
CA THR A 544 -7.03 13.10 -20.62
C THR A 544 -7.31 13.20 -22.12
N ASP A 545 -6.91 12.20 -22.91
CA ASP A 545 -7.46 11.88 -24.22
C ASP A 545 -8.12 10.50 -24.15
N PHE A 546 -9.43 10.40 -24.45
CA PHE A 546 -10.16 9.14 -24.36
C PHE A 546 -9.78 8.14 -25.46
N GLY A 547 -9.10 8.57 -26.52
CA GLY A 547 -8.52 7.69 -27.51
C GLY A 547 -7.13 7.14 -27.14
N ASP A 548 -6.45 7.74 -26.15
CA ASP A 548 -5.14 7.30 -25.71
C ASP A 548 -5.28 6.19 -24.66
N LEU A 549 -5.24 4.95 -25.15
CA LEU A 549 -5.24 3.75 -24.31
C LEU A 549 -3.82 3.22 -24.03
N SER A 550 -2.77 4.05 -24.18
CA SER A 550 -1.41 3.71 -23.73
C SER A 550 -1.30 3.69 -22.20
N GLN A 551 -0.22 3.15 -21.63
CA GLN A 551 0.03 3.19 -20.17
C GLN A 551 -0.07 4.62 -19.61
N ARG A 552 0.46 5.61 -20.35
CA ARG A 552 0.41 7.03 -19.98
C ARG A 552 -1.03 7.58 -20.03
N GLY A 553 -1.78 7.24 -21.08
CA GLY A 553 -3.19 7.63 -21.22
C GLY A 553 -4.10 7.00 -20.17
N LEU A 554 -3.89 5.72 -19.85
CA LEU A 554 -4.59 5.02 -18.77
C LEU A 554 -4.31 5.64 -17.40
N ALA A 555 -3.07 6.07 -17.13
CA ALA A 555 -2.76 6.77 -15.87
C ALA A 555 -3.44 8.14 -15.77
N ALA A 556 -3.63 8.85 -16.90
CA ALA A 556 -4.41 10.11 -16.91
C ALA A 556 -5.91 9.83 -16.69
N LEU A 557 -6.45 8.79 -17.34
CA LEU A 557 -7.82 8.30 -17.12
C LEU A 557 -8.05 7.92 -15.65
N TYR A 558 -7.11 7.23 -15.00
CA TYR A 558 -7.19 6.87 -13.60
C TYR A 558 -7.49 8.09 -12.71
N ARG A 559 -6.75 9.19 -12.92
CA ARG A 559 -6.95 10.43 -12.20
C ARG A 559 -8.28 11.11 -12.52
N GLU A 560 -8.62 11.25 -13.80
CA GLU A 560 -9.86 11.95 -14.20
C GLU A 560 -11.12 11.17 -13.79
N LEU A 561 -11.12 9.85 -13.94
CA LEU A 561 -12.23 9.00 -13.49
C LEU A 561 -12.39 9.06 -11.96
N SER A 562 -11.29 9.07 -11.19
CA SER A 562 -11.35 9.23 -9.73
C SER A 562 -11.96 10.57 -9.29
N CYS A 563 -11.68 11.66 -10.01
CA CYS A 563 -12.26 12.98 -9.75
C CYS A 563 -13.78 13.01 -9.94
N ASN A 564 -14.31 12.11 -10.77
CA ASN A 564 -15.72 12.05 -11.15
C ASN A 564 -16.46 10.87 -10.54
N ALA A 565 -15.76 9.98 -9.80
CA ALA A 565 -16.36 8.79 -9.23
C ALA A 565 -17.58 9.16 -8.38
N PRO A 566 -18.73 8.49 -8.53
CA PRO A 566 -19.88 8.75 -7.68
C PRO A 566 -19.53 8.55 -6.20
N GLY A 567 -19.85 9.56 -5.38
CA GLY A 567 -19.43 9.59 -3.97
C GLY A 567 -18.03 10.13 -3.73
N ALA A 568 -17.31 10.58 -4.77
CA ALA A 568 -16.03 11.27 -4.63
C ALA A 568 -16.16 12.47 -3.70
N ARG A 569 -15.18 12.60 -2.82
CA ARG A 569 -15.08 13.66 -1.82
C ARG A 569 -14.21 14.79 -2.35
N SER A 570 -14.59 16.03 -2.06
CA SER A 570 -13.85 17.22 -2.47
C SER A 570 -12.87 17.74 -1.43
N ASP A 571 -12.89 17.19 -0.22
CA ASP A 571 -12.11 17.66 0.94
C ASP A 571 -10.82 16.83 1.18
N LEU A 572 -10.58 15.77 0.42
CA LEU A 572 -9.43 14.88 0.59
C LEU A 572 -8.08 15.55 0.31
N ALA A 573 -8.07 16.64 -0.47
CA ALA A 573 -6.87 17.44 -0.71
C ALA A 573 -6.33 18.10 0.57
N GLY A 574 -7.14 18.24 1.62
CA GLY A 574 -6.81 18.97 2.84
C GLY A 574 -6.81 20.49 2.67
N ASP A 575 -6.64 21.22 3.76
CA ASP A 575 -6.52 22.68 3.74
C ASP A 575 -5.10 23.11 3.33
N PRO A 576 -4.85 24.40 2.99
CA PRO A 576 -3.49 24.87 2.67
C PRO A 576 -2.44 24.51 3.73
N GLY A 577 -2.83 24.46 5.00
CA GLY A 577 -1.98 24.06 6.12
C GLY A 577 -1.69 22.56 6.23
N ASP A 578 -2.29 21.73 5.38
CA ASP A 578 -2.09 20.27 5.30
C ASP A 578 -1.36 19.84 4.02
N ARG A 579 -1.22 20.75 3.06
CA ARG A 579 -0.65 20.51 1.73
C ARG A 579 0.86 20.69 1.74
N ASN A 580 1.37 21.61 0.93
CA ASN A 580 2.78 22.00 0.88
C ASN A 580 3.11 22.82 2.12
N THR A 581 3.89 22.27 3.05
CA THR A 581 4.19 22.98 4.30
C THR A 581 5.66 22.99 4.67
N GLU A 582 6.06 23.99 5.46
CA GLU A 582 7.22 23.97 6.35
C GLU A 582 6.69 23.87 7.79
N LEU A 583 6.96 22.76 8.47
CA LEU A 583 6.48 22.49 9.83
C LEU A 583 7.63 22.73 10.82
N LEU A 584 7.46 23.70 11.72
CA LEU A 584 8.52 24.09 12.66
C LEU A 584 8.46 23.25 13.95
N LEU A 585 9.62 22.84 14.45
CA LEU A 585 9.81 22.12 15.72
C LEU A 585 10.95 22.76 16.50
N ARG A 586 10.97 22.59 17.83
CA ARG A 586 12.16 22.92 18.62
C ARG A 586 13.17 21.78 18.50
N ARG A 587 14.44 22.11 18.25
CA ARG A 587 15.55 21.17 18.46
C ARG A 587 15.79 21.10 19.97
N ARG A 588 15.51 19.95 20.58
CA ARG A 588 15.52 19.80 22.04
C ARG A 588 16.63 18.90 22.53
#